data_AF-A0A1J5PQ61-F1
#
_entry.id   AF-A0A1J5PQ61-F1
#
_cell.length_a   1.000
_cell.length_b   1.000
_cell.length_c   1.000
_cell.angle_alpha   90.00
_cell.angle_beta   90.00
_cell.angle_gamma   90.00
#
_symmetry.space_group_name_H-M   'P 1'
#
loop_
_entity.id
_entity.type
_entity.pdbx_description
1 polymer ?
#
loop_
_entity_poly.entity_id
_entity_poly.type
_entity_poly.pdbx_seq_one_letter_code
_entity_poly.pdbx_strand_id
1 'polypeptide(L)'
;MAKKAKKKTYSYVAPANKLLSFFTVPPEHYTQFTAAGTPNTSLPAANGTNHCNFSYAQYMSTAFMLAYAAQNGVFPDAPIVTFMREATPGFTSDTFYRAQAIKVYG
;
A
#
# COMPACT_ATOMS: atom_id res chain seq x y z
N MET A 1 -2.91 -19.96 37.18
CA MET A 1 -1.74 -20.56 36.50
C MET A 1 -1.32 -19.67 35.33
N ALA A 2 0.00 -19.45 35.21
CA ALA A 2 0.77 -18.88 34.09
C ALA A 2 0.42 -17.49 33.51
N LYS A 3 1.08 -16.44 34.04
CA LYS A 3 1.38 -15.20 33.29
C LYS A 3 2.30 -15.57 32.11
N LYS A 4 1.81 -15.43 30.88
CA LYS A 4 2.56 -15.79 29.66
C LYS A 4 3.78 -14.86 29.50
N ALA A 5 4.91 -15.48 29.21
CA ALA A 5 6.26 -14.94 29.26
C ALA A 5 6.50 -13.67 28.41
N LYS A 6 7.35 -12.78 28.94
CA LYS A 6 7.83 -11.52 28.37
C LYS A 6 8.26 -11.68 26.90
N LYS A 7 7.64 -10.93 25.98
CA LYS A 7 8.15 -10.75 24.62
C LYS A 7 9.15 -9.60 24.62
N LYS A 8 10.32 -9.83 24.01
CA LYS A 8 11.50 -8.96 23.92
C LYS A 8 11.15 -7.46 23.90
N THR A 9 11.80 -6.70 24.77
CA THR A 9 11.93 -5.24 24.72
C THR A 9 12.54 -4.85 23.37
N TYR A 10 11.70 -4.60 22.37
CA TYR A 10 12.12 -3.81 21.22
C TYR A 10 12.23 -2.38 21.71
N SER A 11 13.46 -1.89 21.93
CA SER A 11 13.69 -0.45 22.07
C SER A 11 13.26 0.17 20.75
N TYR A 12 12.11 0.83 20.74
CA TYR A 12 11.64 1.56 19.57
C TYR A 12 12.66 2.65 19.26
N VAL A 13 13.41 2.47 18.18
CA VAL A 13 14.25 3.51 17.60
C VAL A 13 13.40 4.18 16.54
N ALA A 14 13.10 5.46 16.74
CA ALA A 14 12.39 6.23 15.73
C ALA A 14 13.21 6.20 14.42
N PRO A 15 12.59 5.88 13.27
CA PRO A 15 13.30 5.86 12.01
C PRO A 15 13.85 7.25 11.70
N ALA A 16 15.11 7.31 11.26
CA ALA A 16 15.79 8.57 10.93
C ALA A 16 15.04 9.38 9.86
N ASN A 17 14.36 8.67 8.95
CA ASN A 17 13.51 9.25 7.92
C ASN A 17 12.05 8.94 8.21
N LYS A 18 11.21 9.98 8.18
CA LYS A 18 9.75 9.79 8.20
C LYS A 18 9.33 9.35 6.81
N LEU A 19 8.72 8.17 6.71
CA LEU A 19 8.23 7.58 5.47
C LEU A 19 6.73 7.37 5.58
N LEU A 20 5.99 7.76 4.54
CA LEU A 20 4.59 7.47 4.38
C LEU A 20 4.40 6.60 3.13
N SER A 21 3.93 5.36 3.32
CA SER A 21 3.77 4.38 2.25
C SER A 21 2.30 4.13 1.93
N PHE A 22 1.99 4.15 0.63
CA PHE A 22 0.73 3.71 0.05
C PHE A 22 0.98 2.50 -0.82
N PHE A 23 0.04 1.56 -0.79
CA PHE A 23 0.06 0.41 -1.67
C PHE A 23 -1.23 0.39 -2.47
N THR A 24 -1.14 0.03 -3.74
CA THR A 24 -2.32 -0.27 -4.55
C THR A 24 -2.75 -1.71 -4.30
N VAL A 25 -4.06 -1.96 -4.32
CA VAL A 25 -4.58 -3.32 -4.36
C VAL A 25 -4.38 -3.86 -5.78
N PRO A 26 -3.93 -5.12 -5.95
CA PRO A 26 -3.93 -5.73 -7.27
C PRO A 26 -5.37 -5.82 -7.81
N PRO A 27 -5.56 -5.71 -9.14
CA PRO A 27 -6.87 -5.88 -9.73
C PRO A 27 -7.39 -7.31 -9.52
N GLU A 28 -8.71 -7.47 -9.47
CA GLU A 28 -9.37 -8.77 -9.29
C GLU A 28 -9.04 -9.76 -10.43
N HIS A 29 -8.69 -9.27 -11.61
CA HIS A 29 -8.28 -10.08 -12.76
C HIS A 29 -6.79 -10.43 -12.70
N TYR A 30 -6.38 -11.35 -11.83
CA TYR A 30 -4.98 -11.83 -11.88
C TYR A 30 -4.69 -12.64 -13.16
N THR A 31 -5.70 -13.39 -13.65
CA THR A 31 -5.64 -14.12 -14.93
C THR A 31 -7.05 -14.32 -15.48
N GLN A 32 -7.46 -13.53 -16.45
CA GLN A 32 -8.61 -13.90 -17.29
C GLN A 32 -8.11 -14.78 -18.42
N PHE A 33 -8.77 -15.90 -18.67
CA PHE A 33 -8.47 -16.75 -19.83
C PHE A 33 -9.42 -16.40 -20.97
N THR A 34 -8.90 -16.38 -22.19
CA THR A 34 -9.71 -16.26 -23.40
C THR A 34 -10.59 -17.51 -23.56
N ALA A 35 -11.57 -17.46 -24.46
CA ALA A 35 -12.35 -18.65 -24.81
C ALA A 35 -11.48 -19.82 -25.34
N ALA A 36 -10.27 -19.52 -25.82
CA ALA A 36 -9.28 -20.51 -26.26
C ALA A 36 -8.41 -21.08 -25.10
N GLY A 37 -8.65 -20.66 -23.85
CA GLY A 37 -7.91 -21.14 -22.68
C GLY A 37 -6.51 -20.54 -22.52
N THR A 38 -6.18 -19.48 -23.26
CA THR A 38 -4.91 -18.75 -23.11
C THR A 38 -5.07 -17.54 -22.19
N PRO A 39 -4.02 -17.10 -21.45
CA PRO A 39 -4.08 -15.86 -20.69
C PRO A 39 -4.40 -14.65 -21.58
N ASN A 40 -5.32 -13.80 -21.13
CA ASN A 40 -5.64 -12.54 -21.79
C ASN A 40 -4.58 -11.48 -21.45
N THR A 41 -3.72 -11.13 -22.41
CA THR A 41 -2.63 -10.15 -22.25
C THR A 41 -2.98 -8.76 -22.78
N SER A 42 -4.23 -8.52 -23.19
CA SER A 42 -4.66 -7.24 -23.77
C SER A 42 -4.89 -6.15 -22.72
N LEU A 43 -4.97 -6.53 -21.44
CA LEU A 43 -5.13 -5.60 -20.31
C LEU A 43 -3.76 -5.18 -19.74
N PRO A 44 -3.66 -4.00 -19.09
CA PRO A 44 -2.46 -3.61 -18.39
C PRO A 44 -2.02 -4.67 -17.38
N ALA A 45 -0.71 -4.86 -17.24
CA ALA A 45 -0.15 -5.80 -16.27
C ALA A 45 -0.69 -5.51 -14.85
N ALA A 46 -1.00 -6.56 -14.08
CA ALA A 46 -1.48 -6.39 -12.72
C ALA A 46 -0.46 -5.63 -11.84
N ASN A 47 -0.97 -4.81 -10.92
CA ASN A 47 -0.16 -4.11 -9.93
C ASN A 47 0.55 -5.12 -9.03
N GLY A 48 1.86 -4.97 -8.84
CA GLY A 48 2.65 -5.90 -8.03
C GLY A 48 4.09 -5.43 -7.85
N THR A 49 4.97 -6.34 -7.43
CA THR A 49 6.37 -6.01 -7.11
C THR A 49 7.17 -5.49 -8.32
N ASN A 50 6.72 -5.77 -9.55
CA ASN A 50 7.42 -5.38 -10.77
C ASN A 50 6.78 -4.20 -11.52
N HIS A 51 5.48 -3.94 -11.34
CA HIS A 51 4.76 -2.88 -12.06
C HIS A 51 3.74 -2.19 -11.15
N CYS A 52 3.76 -0.86 -11.13
CA CYS A 52 2.79 -0.02 -10.42
C CYS A 52 1.99 0.80 -11.44
N ASN A 53 0.74 0.42 -11.70
CA ASN A 53 -0.18 1.23 -12.50
C ASN A 53 -1.02 2.09 -11.56
N PHE A 54 -0.50 3.28 -11.25
CA PHE A 54 -1.24 4.25 -10.46
C PHE A 54 -2.25 5.01 -11.32
N SER A 55 -3.44 5.23 -10.78
CA SER A 55 -4.44 6.12 -11.36
C SER A 55 -4.03 7.59 -11.17
N TYR A 56 -4.62 8.48 -11.98
CA TYR A 56 -4.43 9.92 -11.81
C TYR A 56 -4.80 10.39 -10.39
N ALA A 57 -5.88 9.85 -9.82
CA ALA A 57 -6.29 10.17 -8.46
C ALA A 57 -5.22 9.78 -7.43
N GLN A 58 -4.55 8.63 -7.60
CA GLN A 58 -3.47 8.20 -6.70
C GLN A 58 -2.24 9.09 -6.79
N TYR A 59 -1.88 9.55 -7.99
CA TYR A 59 -0.82 10.55 -8.17
C TYR A 59 -1.19 11.86 -7.50
N MET A 60 -2.41 12.34 -7.69
CA MET A 60 -2.86 13.60 -7.09
C MET A 60 -2.94 13.53 -5.57
N SER A 61 -3.47 12.46 -5.00
CA SER A 61 -3.48 12.26 -3.55
C SER A 61 -2.07 12.29 -2.96
N THR A 62 -1.10 11.67 -3.64
CA THR A 62 0.32 11.72 -3.24
C THR A 62 0.85 13.15 -3.30
N ALA A 63 0.56 13.90 -4.37
CA ALA A 63 0.95 15.29 -4.51
C ALA A 63 0.34 16.20 -3.43
N PHE A 64 -0.94 16.00 -3.09
CA PHE A 64 -1.60 16.73 -2.00
C PHE A 64 -0.93 16.48 -0.65
N MET A 65 -0.56 15.23 -0.35
CA MET A 65 0.14 14.91 0.89
C MET A 65 1.56 15.48 0.93
N LEU A 66 2.26 15.52 -0.21
CA LEU A 66 3.55 16.21 -0.31
C LEU A 66 3.39 17.72 -0.08
N ALA A 67 2.37 18.34 -0.68
CA ALA A 67 2.08 19.76 -0.52
C ALA A 67 1.72 20.09 0.95
N TYR A 68 0.89 19.25 1.58
CA TYR A 68 0.59 19.35 3.00
C TYR A 68 1.87 19.28 3.85
N ALA A 69 2.75 18.31 3.56
CA ALA A 69 3.99 18.15 4.30
C ALA A 69 4.95 19.33 4.11
N ALA A 70 5.03 19.88 2.89
CA ALA A 70 5.84 21.05 2.59
C ALA A 70 5.34 22.31 3.32
N GLN A 71 4.02 22.49 3.41
CA GLN A 71 3.42 23.65 4.09
C GLN A 71 3.54 23.58 5.62
N ASN A 72 3.42 22.39 6.20
CA ASN A 72 3.37 22.21 7.66
C ASN A 72 4.72 21.77 8.27
N GLY A 73 5.71 21.40 7.44
CA GLY A 73 6.99 20.84 7.90
C GLY A 73 6.88 19.44 8.51
N VAL A 74 5.71 18.80 8.44
CA VAL A 74 5.42 17.49 9.00
C VAL A 74 4.53 16.67 8.07
N PHE A 75 4.77 15.37 8.00
CA PHE A 75 3.87 14.47 7.27
C PHE A 75 2.45 14.47 7.88
N PRO A 76 1.42 14.18 7.07
CA PRO A 76 0.07 13.99 7.58
C PRO A 76 0.03 12.91 8.67
N ASP A 77 -0.83 13.12 9.66
CA ASP A 77 -1.03 12.18 10.76
C ASP A 77 -1.92 10.99 10.34
N ALA A 78 -2.09 10.03 11.26
CA ALA A 78 -2.82 8.80 10.96
C ALA A 78 -4.27 9.02 10.49
N PRO A 79 -5.07 9.93 11.08
CA PRO A 79 -6.40 10.27 10.56
C PRO A 79 -6.40 10.75 9.11
N ILE A 80 -5.51 11.70 8.76
CA ILE A 80 -5.45 12.22 7.38
C ILE A 80 -5.01 11.11 6.41
N VAL A 81 -4.03 10.30 6.80
CA VAL A 81 -3.56 9.17 5.98
C VAL A 81 -4.68 8.16 5.74
N THR A 82 -5.44 7.80 6.77
CA THR A 82 -6.57 6.87 6.65
C THR A 82 -7.66 7.45 5.74
N PHE A 83 -8.02 8.72 5.94
CA PHE A 83 -8.96 9.40 5.06
C PHE A 83 -8.49 9.35 3.59
N MET A 84 -7.22 9.67 3.32
CA MET A 84 -6.69 9.64 1.95
C MET A 84 -6.68 8.24 1.34
N ARG A 85 -6.48 7.17 2.14
CA ARG A 85 -6.58 5.77 1.69
C ARG A 85 -8.01 5.40 1.31
N GLU A 86 -8.99 5.83 2.10
CA GLU A 86 -10.40 5.52 1.87
C GLU A 86 -11.01 6.37 0.75
N ALA A 87 -10.63 7.64 0.67
CA ALA A 87 -11.15 8.59 -0.31
C ALA A 87 -10.53 8.42 -1.71
N THR A 88 -9.38 7.77 -1.83
CA THR A 88 -8.69 7.55 -3.11
C THR A 88 -8.88 6.12 -3.61
N PRO A 89 -9.67 5.91 -4.67
CA PRO A 89 -9.89 4.57 -5.21
C PRO A 89 -8.59 3.86 -5.58
N GLY A 90 -8.50 2.59 -5.21
CA GLY A 90 -7.39 1.70 -5.55
C GLY A 90 -6.22 1.70 -4.57
N PHE A 91 -6.19 2.60 -3.57
CA PHE A 91 -5.29 2.40 -2.42
C PHE A 91 -5.83 1.31 -1.51
N THR A 92 -4.91 0.59 -0.86
CA THR A 92 -5.29 -0.35 0.20
C THR A 92 -5.63 0.42 1.48
N SER A 93 -6.77 0.06 2.08
CA SER A 93 -7.13 0.46 3.45
C SER A 93 -6.51 -0.46 4.51
N ASP A 94 -5.93 -1.60 4.10
CA ASP A 94 -5.34 -2.58 5.01
C ASP A 94 -4.01 -2.06 5.61
N THR A 95 -4.04 -1.79 6.91
CA THR A 95 -2.88 -1.33 7.70
C THR A 95 -1.84 -2.44 7.94
N PHE A 96 -2.25 -3.70 7.78
CA PHE A 96 -1.39 -4.87 7.87
C PHE A 96 -0.86 -5.33 6.50
N TYR A 97 -1.19 -4.61 5.41
CA TYR A 97 -0.70 -4.97 4.08
C TYR A 97 0.83 -4.95 4.03
N ARG A 98 1.40 -6.04 3.52
CA ARG A 98 2.85 -6.22 3.32
C ARG A 98 3.10 -6.75 1.93
N ALA A 99 3.46 -5.88 0.98
CA ALA A 99 3.75 -6.27 -0.40
C ALA A 99 4.80 -7.40 -0.51
N GLN A 100 5.76 -7.44 0.41
CA GLN A 100 6.80 -8.47 0.49
C GLN A 100 6.26 -9.86 0.85
N ALA A 101 5.17 -9.94 1.63
CA ALA A 101 4.60 -11.21 2.07
C ALA A 101 3.92 -11.97 0.93
N ILE A 102 3.47 -11.26 -0.12
CA ILE A 102 2.85 -11.89 -1.30
C ILE A 102 3.82 -12.86 -1.98
N LYS A 103 5.13 -12.58 -1.96
CA LYS A 103 6.15 -13.46 -2.55
C LYS A 103 6.45 -14.72 -1.72
N VAL A 104 6.13 -14.71 -0.43
CA VAL A 104 6.43 -15.83 0.48
C VAL A 104 5.34 -16.90 0.43
N TYR A 105 4.11 -16.51 0.09
CA TYR A 105 2.94 -17.40 0.04
C TYR A 105 2.38 -17.62 -1.37
N GLY A 106 2.99 -17.01 -2.38
CA GLY A 106 2.61 -17.14 -3.80
C GLY A 106 3.43 -18.18 -4.53
#